data_AF-A0A918JX81-F1
#
_entry.id   AF-A0A918JX81-F1
#
_cell.length_a   1.000
_cell.length_b   1.000
_cell.length_c   1.000
_cell.angle_alpha   90.00
_cell.angle_beta   90.00
_cell.angle_gamma   90.00
#
_symmetry.space_group_name_H-M   'P 1'
#
loop_
_entity.id
_entity.type
_entity.pdbx_description
1 polymer ?
#
loop_
_entity_poly.entity_id
_entity_poly.type
_entity_poly.pdbx_seq_one_letter_code
_entity_poly.pdbx_strand_id
1 'polypeptide(L)'
;MYTRKDFKKQVEMLYIYYKEPASELIKRSKLTKPTVYKFLKGGVLRSYNQDTLMEQVITMNEEALAKRKALQERAQKVVQLELELEGANGCTAIRYTARKNQQGK
;
A
#
# COMPACT_ATOMS: atom_id res chain seq x y z
N MET A 1 3.79 -25.62 -5.73
CA MET A 1 5.25 -25.48 -5.95
C MET A 1 5.47 -24.18 -6.72
N TYR A 2 6.25 -23.23 -6.18
CA TYR A 2 6.46 -21.93 -6.84
C TYR A 2 7.34 -22.08 -8.09
N THR A 3 6.92 -21.52 -9.22
CA THR A 3 7.78 -21.50 -10.40
C THR A 3 8.88 -20.44 -10.24
N ARG A 4 9.97 -20.61 -10.98
CA ARG A 4 11.06 -19.60 -11.03
C ARG A 4 10.56 -18.23 -11.47
N LYS A 5 9.53 -18.19 -12.32
CA LYS A 5 8.90 -16.95 -12.80
C LYS A 5 8.12 -16.26 -11.69
N ASP A 6 7.36 -17.02 -10.89
CA ASP A 6 6.61 -16.48 -9.75
C ASP A 6 7.54 -15.92 -8.68
N PHE A 7 8.62 -16.65 -8.37
CA PHE A 7 9.66 -16.18 -7.47
C PHE A 7 10.21 -14.82 -7.91
N LYS A 8 10.62 -14.69 -9.19
CA LYS A 8 11.19 -13.45 -9.71
C LYS A 8 10.20 -12.29 -9.58
N LYS A 9 8.93 -12.52 -9.94
CA LYS A 9 7.86 -11.51 -9.82
C LYS A 9 7.65 -11.06 -8.37
N GLN A 10 7.67 -12.00 -7.42
CA GLN A 10 7.50 -11.69 -6.00
C GLN A 10 8.67 -10.87 -5.46
N VAL A 11 9.90 -11.20 -5.85
CA VAL A 11 11.08 -10.40 -5.48
C VAL A 11 11.04 -9.02 -6.13
N GLU A 12 10.69 -8.91 -7.41
CA GLU A 12 10.52 -7.62 -8.10
C GLU A 12 9.48 -6.73 -7.41
N MET A 13 8.31 -7.29 -7.06
CA MET A 13 7.29 -6.58 -6.28
C MET A 13 7.80 -6.08 -4.94
N LEU A 14 8.65 -6.86 -4.26
CA LEU A 14 9.21 -6.48 -2.97
C LEU A 14 10.05 -5.20 -3.08
N TYR A 15 10.84 -5.06 -4.15
CA TYR A 15 11.63 -3.86 -4.43
C TYR A 15 10.80 -2.65 -4.85
N ILE A 16 9.55 -2.83 -5.30
CA ILE A 16 8.63 -1.73 -5.56
C ILE A 16 8.15 -1.10 -4.25
N TYR A 17 7.87 -1.94 -3.24
CA TYR A 17 7.27 -1.48 -1.98
C TYR A 17 8.28 -1.13 -0.89
N TYR A 18 9.48 -1.67 -0.94
CA TYR A 18 10.49 -1.52 0.11
C TYR A 18 11.78 -0.96 -0.46
N LYS A 19 12.30 0.10 0.17
CA LYS A 19 13.62 0.68 -0.17
C LYS A 19 14.77 -0.26 0.16
N GLU A 20 14.66 -0.99 1.29
CA GLU A 20 15.67 -1.93 1.77
C GLU A 20 15.05 -3.31 2.10
N PRO A 21 14.62 -4.08 1.09
CA PRO A 21 13.91 -5.34 1.32
C PRO A 21 14.80 -6.40 1.99
N ALA A 22 16.11 -6.39 1.73
CA ALA A 22 17.04 -7.32 2.36
C ALA A 22 17.11 -7.14 3.88
N SER A 23 17.22 -5.88 4.34
CA SER A 23 17.25 -5.54 5.78
C SER A 23 15.99 -6.03 6.50
N GLU A 24 14.83 -5.88 5.85
CA GLU A 24 13.55 -6.28 6.41
C GLU A 24 13.37 -7.81 6.43
N LEU A 25 13.77 -8.49 5.35
CA LEU A 25 13.76 -9.96 5.29
C LEU A 25 14.68 -10.58 6.35
N ILE A 26 15.85 -9.99 6.62
CA ILE A 26 16.75 -10.46 7.68
C ILE A 26 16.07 -10.39 9.04
N LYS A 27 15.39 -9.28 9.34
CA LYS A 27 14.67 -9.11 10.62
C LYS A 27 13.54 -10.13 10.78
N ARG A 28 12.74 -10.31 9.73
CA ARG A 28 11.55 -11.18 9.77
C ARG A 28 11.89 -12.66 9.76
N SER A 29 12.81 -13.09 8.89
CA SER A 29 13.20 -14.50 8.76
C SER A 29 14.19 -14.97 9.83
N LYS A 30 14.86 -14.04 10.53
CA LYS A 30 15.99 -14.32 11.44
C LYS A 30 17.16 -15.07 10.77
N LEU A 31 17.21 -15.09 9.44
CA LEU A 31 18.30 -15.70 8.69
C LEU A 31 19.46 -14.73 8.49
N THR A 32 20.64 -15.28 8.25
CA THR A 32 21.87 -14.49 8.11
C THR A 32 21.86 -13.65 6.82
N LYS A 33 22.53 -12.50 6.87
CA LYS A 33 22.77 -11.63 5.69
C LYS A 33 23.17 -12.43 4.44
N PRO A 34 24.20 -13.30 4.47
CA PRO A 34 24.60 -14.06 3.28
C PRO A 34 23.48 -14.94 2.71
N THR A 35 22.67 -15.56 3.58
CA THR A 35 21.55 -16.42 3.17
C THR A 35 20.48 -15.61 2.44
N VAL A 36 20.09 -14.47 3.01
CA VAL A 36 19.07 -13.58 2.41
C VAL A 36 19.55 -13.00 1.08
N TYR A 37 20.79 -12.52 1.00
CA TYR A 37 21.34 -12.01 -0.26
C TYR A 37 21.46 -13.09 -1.33
N LYS A 38 21.84 -14.32 -0.94
CA LYS A 38 21.89 -15.45 -1.88
C LYS A 38 20.50 -15.77 -2.43
N PHE A 39 19.48 -15.77 -1.57
CA PHE A 39 18.08 -15.94 -1.99
C PHE A 39 17.63 -14.85 -2.96
N LEU A 40 17.83 -13.56 -2.62
CA LEU A 40 17.40 -12.44 -3.46
C LEU A 40 18.07 -12.43 -4.84
N LYS A 41 19.28 -12.97 -4.96
CA LYS A 41 19.98 -13.17 -6.24
C LYS A 41 19.48 -14.39 -7.04
N GLY A 42 18.47 -15.10 -6.56
CA GLY A 42 17.95 -16.33 -7.16
C GLY A 42 18.86 -17.55 -6.94
N GLY A 43 19.75 -17.50 -5.95
CA GLY A 43 20.61 -18.62 -5.59
C GLY A 43 19.84 -19.71 -4.85
N VAL A 44 20.22 -20.97 -5.08
CA VAL A 44 19.60 -22.13 -4.44
C VAL A 44 20.00 -22.22 -2.97
N LEU A 45 19.00 -22.33 -2.08
CA LEU A 45 19.18 -22.58 -0.66
C LEU A 45 18.69 -23.97 -0.26
N ARG A 46 18.96 -24.36 1.00
CA ARG A 46 18.27 -25.49 1.63
C ARG A 46 16.76 -25.22 1.65
N SER A 47 15.94 -26.24 1.38
CA SER A 47 14.48 -26.10 1.24
C SER A 47 13.86 -25.27 2.36
N TYR A 48 14.14 -25.60 3.62
CA TYR A 48 13.62 -24.86 4.77
C TYR A 48 13.89 -23.34 4.72
N ASN A 49 15.11 -22.92 4.37
CA ASN A 49 15.46 -21.51 4.26
C ASN A 49 14.81 -20.86 3.03
N GLN A 50 14.70 -21.62 1.93
CA GLN A 50 14.05 -21.17 0.69
C GLN A 50 12.56 -20.89 0.96
N ASP A 51 11.87 -21.83 1.58
CA ASP A 51 10.44 -21.78 1.88
C ASP A 51 10.15 -20.66 2.89
N THR A 52 10.95 -20.58 3.96
CA THR A 52 10.87 -19.50 4.96
C THR A 52 11.00 -18.13 4.30
N LEU A 53 12.00 -17.92 3.44
CA LEU A 53 12.18 -16.63 2.79
C LEU A 53 11.08 -16.32 1.78
N MET A 54 10.60 -17.32 1.04
CA MET A 54 9.50 -17.14 0.10
C MET A 54 8.21 -16.73 0.81
N GLU A 55 7.89 -17.38 1.93
CA GLU A 55 6.75 -17.03 2.78
C GLU A 55 6.86 -15.57 3.26
N GLN A 56 8.02 -15.17 3.77
CA GLN A 56 8.23 -13.78 4.22
C GLN A 56 8.08 -12.76 3.09
N VAL A 57 8.58 -13.06 1.88
CA VAL A 57 8.39 -12.18 0.72
C VAL A 57 6.91 -11.99 0.39
N ILE A 58 6.15 -13.08 0.37
CA ILE A 58 4.71 -13.05 0.05
C ILE A 58 3.97 -12.21 1.07
N THR A 59 4.17 -12.49 2.36
CA THR A 59 3.53 -11.76 3.45
C THR A 59 3.84 -10.27 3.39
N MET A 60 5.10 -9.90 3.14
CA MET A 60 5.49 -8.50 2.97
C MET A 60 4.79 -7.82 1.79
N ASN A 61 4.68 -8.51 0.65
CA ASN A 61 4.00 -7.98 -0.52
C ASN A 61 2.49 -7.82 -0.28
N GLU A 62 1.85 -8.77 0.39
CA GLU A 62 0.43 -8.71 0.76
C GLU A 62 0.14 -7.56 1.73
N GLU A 63 0.98 -7.38 2.75
CA GLU A 63 0.89 -6.25 3.68
C GLU A 63 1.01 -4.90 2.94
N ALA A 64 1.95 -4.79 2.01
CA ALA A 64 2.16 -3.57 1.23
C ALA A 64 0.96 -3.27 0.32
N LEU A 65 0.41 -4.29 -0.34
CA LEU A 65 -0.80 -4.18 -1.15
C LEU A 65 -2.02 -3.77 -0.33
N ALA A 66 -2.21 -4.36 0.84
CA ALA A 66 -3.31 -4.03 1.75
C ALA A 66 -3.21 -2.57 2.22
N LYS A 67 -2.02 -2.11 2.62
CA LYS A 67 -1.78 -0.71 2.99
C LYS A 67 -2.08 0.25 1.85
N ARG A 68 -1.67 -0.09 0.63
CA ARG A 68 -1.96 0.73 -0.57
C ARG A 68 -3.45 0.84 -0.83
N LYS A 69 -4.20 -0.28 -0.77
CA LYS A 69 -5.67 -0.27 -0.94
C LYS A 69 -6.34 0.61 0.13
N ALA A 70 -5.95 0.46 1.39
CA ALA A 70 -6.49 1.26 2.48
C ALA A 70 -6.22 2.76 2.30
N LEU A 71 -5.04 3.14 1.80
CA LEU A 71 -4.73 4.53 1.46
C LEU A 71 -5.57 5.04 0.29
N GLN A 72 -5.77 4.23 -0.75
CA GLN A 72 -6.62 4.59 -1.88
C GLN A 72 -8.08 4.78 -1.47
N GLU A 73 -8.64 3.89 -0.66
CA GLU A 73 -10.00 4.02 -0.13
C GLU A 73 -10.14 5.28 0.74
N ARG A 74 -9.14 5.60 1.57
CA ARG A 74 -9.13 6.84 2.35
C ARG A 74 -9.06 8.07 1.45
N ALA A 75 -8.21 8.07 0.43
CA ALA A 75 -8.10 9.19 -0.50
C ALA A 75 -9.43 9.42 -1.26
N GLN A 76 -10.10 8.35 -1.70
CA GLN A 76 -11.42 8.44 -2.33
C GLN A 76 -12.47 9.05 -1.39
N LYS A 77 -12.46 8.67 -0.11
CA LYS A 77 -13.36 9.26 0.89
C LYS A 77 -13.08 10.74 1.13
N VAL A 78 -11.81 11.15 1.16
CA VAL A 78 -11.45 12.58 1.31
C VAL A 78 -11.97 13.39 0.11
N VAL A 79 -11.73 12.93 -1.12
CA VAL A 79 -12.22 13.60 -2.33
C VAL A 79 -13.76 13.68 -2.33
N GLN A 80 -14.45 12.61 -1.93
CA GLN A 80 -15.90 12.62 -1.84
C GLN A 80 -16.41 13.65 -0.81
N LEU A 81 -15.77 13.71 0.37
CA LEU A 81 -16.13 14.69 1.41
C LEU A 81 -15.85 16.14 0.96
N GLU A 82 -14.75 16.38 0.23
CA GLU A 82 -14.44 17.69 -0.36
C GLU A 82 -15.52 18.13 -1.34
N LEU A 83 -15.96 17.24 -2.24
CA LEU A 83 -17.06 17.52 -3.18
C LEU A 83 -18.39 17.80 -2.46
N GLU A 84 -18.70 17.06 -1.39
CA GLU A 84 -19.91 17.28 -0.59
C GLU A 84 -19.89 18.63 0.15
N LEU A 85 -18.72 19.04 0.67
CA LEU A 85 -18.55 20.34 1.32
C LEU A 85 -18.68 21.50 0.31
N GLU A 86 -18.10 21.37 -0.88
CA GLU A 86 -18.26 22.37 -1.95
C GLU A 86 -19.73 22.50 -2.40
N GLY A 87 -20.43 21.37 -2.55
CA GLY A 87 -21.86 21.36 -2.84
C GLY A 87 -22.73 21.97 -1.73
N ALA A 88 -22.37 21.76 -0.47
CA ALA A 88 -23.07 22.33 0.69
C ALA A 88 -22.83 23.85 0.85
N ASN A 89 -21.64 24.33 0.53
CA ASN A 89 -21.27 25.75 0.57
C ASN A 89 -21.91 26.54 -0.59
N GLY A 90 -22.14 25.92 -1.75
CA GLY A 90 -22.90 26.53 -2.86
C GLY A 90 -24.39 26.73 -2.55
N CYS A 91 -24.98 25.89 -1.69
CA CYS A 91 -26.42 25.93 -1.37
C CYS A 91 -26.76 26.95 -0.25
N THR A 92 -25.80 27.28 0.62
CA THR A 92 -26.01 28.24 1.71
C THR A 92 -25.94 29.70 1.24
N ALA A 93 -25.10 30.04 0.25
CA ALA A 93 -24.97 31.41 -0.24
C ALA A 93 -26.27 31.99 -0.85
N ILE A 94 -27.13 31.15 -1.43
CA ILE A 94 -28.36 31.60 -2.10
C ILE A 94 -29.48 31.93 -1.09
N ARG A 95 -29.48 31.31 0.11
CA ARG A 95 -30.55 31.53 1.10
C ARG A 95 -30.40 32.82 1.91
N TYR A 96 -29.18 33.34 2.09
CA TYR A 96 -28.96 34.58 2.85
C TYR A 96 -29.23 35.86 2.06
N THR A 97 -29.09 35.84 0.74
CA THR A 97 -29.42 36.99 -0.12
C THR A 97 -30.92 37.13 -0.38
N ALA A 98 -31.69 36.04 -0.33
CA ALA A 98 -33.15 36.08 -0.52
C ALA A 98 -33.93 36.66 0.68
N ARG A 99 -33.37 36.68 1.90
CA ARG A 99 -34.09 37.15 3.11
C ARG A 99 -34.00 38.66 3.37
N LYS A 100 -33.03 39.38 2.79
CA LYS A 100 -32.87 40.83 3.02
C LYS A 100 -33.75 41.72 2.12
N ASN A 101 -34.30 41.19 1.03
CA ASN A 101 -35.08 41.99 0.07
C ASN A 101 -36.61 41.97 0.31
N GLN A 102 -37.10 41.39 1.42
CA GLN A 102 -38.53 41.34 1.75
C GLN A 102 -38.95 42.21 2.96
N GLN A 103 -38.03 42.95 3.59
CA GLN A 103 -38.35 43.82 4.75
C GLN A 103 -38.22 45.32 4.47
N GLY A 104 -38.24 45.73 3.19
CA GLY A 104 -38.20 47.15 2.80
C GLY A 104 -39.27 47.48 1.77
N LYS A 105 -40.53 47.52 2.19
CA LYS A 105 -41.61 48.27 1.54
C LYS A 105 -42.50 48.86 2.61
#